data_AF-A0AAD6KY98-F1
#
_entry.id   AF-A0AAD6KY98-F1
#
_cell.length_a   1.000
_cell.length_b   1.000
_cell.length_c   1.000
_cell.angle_alpha   90.00
_cell.angle_beta   90.00
_cell.angle_gamma   90.00
#
_symmetry.space_group_name_H-M   'P 1'
#
loop_
_entity.id
_entity.type
_entity.pdbx_description
1 polymer ?
#
loop_
_entity_poly.entity_id
_entity_poly.type
_entity_poly.pdbx_seq_one_letter_code
_entity_poly.pdbx_strand_id
1 'polypeptide(L)'
;MTAAASSIHQPPPQLTDAEIINLANENQLHPYLLSESSHTTLLSYLHNRTLSPSPSLPICQYTLSLLSLISLSPHTPSLSSLLSLLLADYTNLFLSFQIPRDSNSLKTIHLFSTVLNNVPIKELEVIFESIVLNLSKLVSFEDTQMLDILPACFNLMINENGRESVGFILDRVIESEWSKGLLVKMVSLVREFMHFFDKVRGREFLEKVFKGMRRVDLQDLPSLVYQLLVLASKGFNKKEVIEGVVMFFGSEFGGSKRGSSIVRQVEGTVLLHVNFAVKQDPSLGKEVIGLVKLDFRALNHFTISVLLSVARVRRFSESSLGILKTVLLTAYRDHKFAKNCKWLPDDFKEECLQNVQKAEKALLRAVNESNYGREHIVPNYRAVQFSIARVFGRWER
;
A
#
# COMPACT_ATOMS: atom_id res chain seq x y z
N MET A 1 25.26 47.18 -56.01
CA MET A 1 25.85 46.94 -54.68
C MET A 1 24.71 47.07 -53.67
N THR A 2 24.09 45.94 -53.38
CA THR A 2 22.88 45.81 -52.55
C THR A 2 23.28 45.61 -51.09
N ALA A 3 22.79 46.49 -50.23
CA ALA A 3 22.97 46.43 -48.79
C ALA A 3 22.20 45.23 -48.23
N ALA A 4 22.92 44.31 -47.59
CA ALA A 4 22.34 43.23 -46.81
C ALA A 4 21.79 43.82 -45.50
N ALA A 5 20.46 43.87 -45.38
CA ALA A 5 19.80 44.16 -44.12
C ALA A 5 19.92 42.92 -43.21
N SER A 6 20.72 43.07 -42.15
CA SER A 6 20.76 42.15 -41.02
C SER A 6 19.40 42.15 -40.32
N SER A 7 18.63 41.07 -40.47
CA SER A 7 17.39 40.84 -39.72
C SER A 7 17.72 40.62 -38.24
N ILE A 8 17.59 41.67 -37.46
CA ILE A 8 17.58 41.59 -36.00
C ILE A 8 16.33 40.79 -35.63
N HIS A 9 16.50 39.54 -35.18
CA HIS A 9 15.43 38.75 -34.58
C HIS A 9 14.93 39.49 -33.34
N GLN A 10 13.82 40.21 -33.47
CA GLN A 10 13.10 40.74 -32.31
C GLN A 10 12.66 39.55 -31.44
N PRO A 11 12.86 39.59 -30.11
CA PRO A 11 12.35 38.55 -29.23
C PRO A 11 10.82 38.48 -29.37
N PRO A 12 10.22 37.28 -29.37
CA PRO A 12 8.77 37.13 -29.48
C PRO A 12 8.07 37.95 -28.38
N PRO A 13 6.91 38.55 -28.67
CA PRO A 13 6.19 39.37 -27.70
C PRO A 13 5.88 38.56 -26.43
N GLN A 14 6.07 39.18 -25.27
CA GLN A 14 5.78 38.55 -23.98
C GLN A 14 4.29 38.30 -23.86
N LEU A 15 3.93 37.05 -23.53
CA LEU A 15 2.54 36.65 -23.27
C LEU A 15 2.19 36.83 -21.80
N THR A 16 1.00 37.34 -21.53
CA THR A 16 0.37 37.33 -20.21
C THR A 16 -0.16 35.94 -19.85
N ASP A 17 -0.41 35.71 -18.57
CA ASP A 17 -0.97 34.44 -18.07
C ASP A 17 -2.38 34.15 -18.62
N ALA A 18 -3.20 35.19 -18.82
CA ALA A 18 -4.52 35.08 -19.44
C ALA A 18 -4.44 34.71 -20.94
N GLU A 19 -3.48 35.27 -21.67
CA GLU A 19 -3.27 34.94 -23.08
C GLU A 19 -2.83 33.49 -23.26
N ILE A 20 -2.01 32.95 -22.34
CA ILE A 20 -1.61 31.53 -22.34
C ILE A 20 -2.83 30.61 -22.19
N ILE A 21 -3.77 30.96 -21.32
CA ILE A 21 -5.01 30.19 -21.13
C ILE A 21 -5.86 30.23 -22.41
N ASN A 22 -5.95 31.39 -23.07
CA ASN A 22 -6.68 31.52 -24.34
C ASN A 22 -6.03 30.71 -25.47
N LEU A 23 -4.70 30.76 -25.58
CA LEU A 23 -3.94 29.97 -26.56
C LEU A 23 -4.15 28.46 -26.37
N ALA A 24 -4.23 28.00 -25.12
CA ALA A 24 -4.54 26.61 -24.81
C ALA A 24 -5.96 26.22 -25.26
N ASN A 25 -6.96 27.09 -25.10
CA ASN A 25 -8.32 26.83 -25.60
C ASN A 25 -8.37 26.77 -27.13
N GLU A 26 -7.51 27.53 -27.80
CA GLU A 26 -7.40 27.56 -29.26
C GLU A 26 -6.46 26.47 -29.82
N ASN A 27 -5.76 25.72 -28.97
CA ASN A 27 -4.72 24.74 -29.33
C ASN A 27 -3.63 25.31 -30.25
N GLN A 28 -3.23 26.56 -30.01
CA GLN A 28 -2.21 27.25 -30.82
C GLN A 28 -0.89 27.38 -30.07
N LEU A 29 0.18 26.84 -30.66
CA LEU A 29 1.52 26.95 -30.11
C LEU A 29 2.16 28.29 -30.51
N HIS A 30 2.46 29.13 -29.52
CA HIS A 30 3.08 30.43 -29.75
C HIS A 30 4.62 30.35 -29.65
N PRO A 31 5.40 31.03 -30.52
CA PRO A 31 6.88 31.01 -30.49
C PRO A 31 7.50 31.43 -29.17
N TYR A 32 6.80 32.24 -28.37
CA TYR A 32 7.25 32.62 -27.02
C TYR A 32 7.45 31.41 -26.09
N LEU A 33 6.60 30.37 -26.20
CA LEU A 33 6.73 29.14 -25.41
C LEU A 33 7.92 28.28 -25.84
N LEU A 34 8.41 28.46 -27.06
CA LEU A 34 9.55 27.73 -27.60
C LEU A 34 10.89 28.37 -27.19
N SER A 35 10.88 29.58 -26.65
CA SER A 35 12.07 30.31 -26.24
C SER A 35 12.44 30.00 -24.80
N GLU A 36 13.63 29.46 -24.54
CA GLU A 36 14.09 29.14 -23.17
C GLU A 36 14.12 30.37 -22.24
N SER A 37 14.31 31.55 -22.81
CA SER A 37 14.26 32.83 -22.07
C SER A 37 12.89 33.11 -21.44
N SER A 38 11.81 32.51 -21.93
CA SER A 38 10.46 32.72 -21.39
C SER A 38 10.15 31.82 -20.20
N HIS A 39 10.88 30.71 -20.01
CA HIS A 39 10.56 29.70 -18.99
C HIS A 39 10.47 30.30 -17.59
N THR A 40 11.43 31.16 -17.21
CA THR A 40 11.42 31.84 -15.91
C THR A 40 10.17 32.69 -15.71
N THR A 41 9.74 33.41 -16.74
CA THR A 41 8.54 34.23 -16.70
C THR A 41 7.28 33.37 -16.60
N LEU A 42 7.21 32.27 -17.36
CA LEU A 42 6.08 31.32 -17.31
C LEU A 42 5.92 30.71 -15.91
N LEU A 43 7.04 30.29 -15.29
CA LEU A 43 7.01 29.79 -13.91
C LEU A 43 6.61 30.88 -12.92
N SER A 44 7.07 32.12 -13.10
CA SER A 44 6.67 33.23 -12.22
C SER A 44 5.15 33.46 -12.19
N TYR A 45 4.44 33.19 -13.29
CA TYR A 45 2.97 33.26 -13.32
C TYR A 45 2.32 32.16 -12.48
N LEU A 46 2.91 30.96 -12.43
CA LEU A 46 2.46 29.89 -11.52
C LEU A 46 2.60 30.34 -10.06
N HIS A 47 3.77 30.89 -9.69
CA HIS A 47 4.04 31.43 -8.35
C HIS A 47 3.08 32.57 -7.98
N ASN A 48 2.82 33.51 -8.90
CA ASN A 48 1.88 34.61 -8.62
C ASN A 48 0.46 34.11 -8.33
N ARG A 49 0.05 32.98 -8.95
CA ARG A 49 -1.28 32.39 -8.74
C ARG A 49 -1.40 31.66 -7.40
N THR A 50 -0.30 31.26 -6.76
CA THR A 50 -0.33 30.73 -5.38
C THR A 50 -0.67 31.79 -4.35
N LEU A 51 -0.38 33.06 -4.65
CA LEU A 51 -0.69 34.21 -3.80
C LEU A 51 -2.16 34.67 -3.89
N SER A 52 -2.94 34.09 -4.80
CA SER A 52 -4.35 34.45 -4.96
C SER A 52 -5.19 33.96 -3.77
N PRO A 53 -6.31 34.65 -3.42
CA PRO A 53 -7.12 34.30 -2.25
C PRO A 53 -7.78 32.91 -2.35
N SER A 54 -7.96 32.39 -3.57
CA SER A 54 -8.50 31.05 -3.84
C SER A 54 -7.63 30.32 -4.89
N PRO A 55 -6.44 29.83 -4.50
CA PRO A 55 -5.39 29.45 -5.44
C PRO A 55 -5.66 28.17 -6.23
N SER A 56 -6.59 27.31 -5.80
CA SER A 56 -6.88 26.01 -6.41
C SER A 56 -7.20 26.09 -7.91
N LEU A 57 -8.25 26.83 -8.27
CA LEU A 57 -8.73 26.90 -9.65
C LEU A 57 -7.76 27.65 -10.57
N PRO A 58 -7.22 28.83 -10.19
CA PRO A 58 -6.26 29.56 -11.02
C PRO A 58 -4.97 28.79 -11.31
N ILE A 59 -4.42 28.08 -10.32
CA ILE A 59 -3.22 27.22 -10.49
C ILE A 59 -3.55 26.07 -11.44
N CYS A 60 -4.65 25.37 -11.19
CA CYS A 60 -5.04 24.21 -12.00
C CYS A 60 -5.28 24.61 -13.45
N GLN A 61 -6.08 25.65 -13.71
CA GLN A 61 -6.33 26.15 -15.06
C GLN A 61 -5.04 26.52 -15.77
N TYR A 62 -4.17 27.31 -15.12
CA TYR A 62 -2.92 27.75 -15.73
C TYR A 62 -1.98 26.57 -16.04
N THR A 63 -1.79 25.67 -15.07
CA THR A 63 -0.89 24.52 -15.22
C THR A 63 -1.41 23.55 -16.28
N LEU A 64 -2.71 23.27 -16.30
CA LEU A 64 -3.33 22.43 -17.32
C LEU A 64 -3.20 23.06 -18.72
N SER A 65 -3.38 24.39 -18.86
CA SER A 65 -3.18 25.11 -20.11
C SER A 65 -1.73 25.04 -20.62
N LEU A 66 -0.74 25.17 -19.72
CA LEU A 66 0.66 24.99 -20.10
C LEU A 66 0.93 23.54 -20.52
N LEU A 67 0.46 22.56 -19.76
CA LEU A 67 0.64 21.15 -20.08
C LEU A 67 -0.03 20.76 -21.40
N SER A 68 -1.22 21.28 -21.69
CA SER A 68 -1.89 21.02 -22.98
C SER A 68 -1.11 21.60 -24.14
N LEU A 69 -0.57 22.81 -24.01
CA LEU A 69 0.27 23.43 -25.05
C LEU A 69 1.58 22.68 -25.25
N ILE A 70 2.25 22.26 -24.17
CA ILE A 70 3.46 21.42 -24.24
C ILE A 70 3.15 20.10 -24.96
N SER A 71 1.99 19.50 -24.69
CA SER A 71 1.58 18.23 -25.30
C SER A 71 1.35 18.29 -26.82
N LEU A 72 1.23 19.49 -27.42
CA LEU A 72 1.11 19.67 -28.87
C LEU A 72 2.42 19.39 -29.61
N SER A 73 3.58 19.60 -28.97
CA SER A 73 4.89 19.35 -29.58
C SER A 73 5.92 18.86 -28.55
N PRO A 74 5.70 17.67 -27.97
CA PRO A 74 6.45 17.21 -26.80
C PRO A 74 7.94 16.91 -27.10
N HIS A 75 8.29 16.66 -28.35
CA HIS A 75 9.66 16.35 -28.77
C HIS A 75 10.53 17.59 -28.97
N THR A 76 9.97 18.80 -28.83
CA THR A 76 10.75 20.02 -28.95
C THR A 76 11.61 20.20 -27.69
N PRO A 77 12.95 20.33 -27.80
CA PRO A 77 13.84 20.37 -26.63
C PRO A 77 13.50 21.46 -25.61
N SER A 78 13.13 22.66 -26.07
CA SER A 78 12.73 23.75 -25.17
C SER A 78 11.46 23.43 -24.38
N LEU A 79 10.48 22.77 -25.00
CA LEU A 79 9.24 22.36 -24.32
C LEU A 79 9.48 21.20 -23.34
N SER A 80 10.40 20.29 -23.65
CA SER A 80 10.84 19.24 -22.71
C SER A 80 11.55 19.86 -21.49
N SER A 81 12.44 20.83 -21.70
CA SER A 81 13.06 21.61 -20.62
C SER A 81 12.01 22.36 -19.78
N LEU A 82 11.05 23.03 -20.42
CA LEU A 82 9.95 23.72 -19.73
C LEU A 82 9.10 22.75 -18.91
N LEU A 83 8.76 21.58 -19.45
CA LEU A 83 7.98 20.56 -18.76
C LEU A 83 8.69 20.09 -17.48
N SER A 84 9.99 19.88 -17.58
CA SER A 84 10.82 19.38 -16.49
C SER A 84 10.93 20.41 -15.37
N LEU A 85 11.17 21.68 -15.72
CA LEU A 85 11.15 22.80 -14.79
C LEU A 85 9.78 23.00 -14.15
N LEU A 86 8.70 22.92 -14.95
CA LEU A 86 7.33 23.06 -14.47
C LEU A 86 6.96 21.94 -13.49
N LEU A 87 7.34 20.70 -13.77
CA LEU A 87 7.12 19.57 -12.88
C LEU A 87 7.92 19.71 -11.58
N ALA A 88 9.18 20.13 -11.64
CA ALA A 88 10.01 20.37 -10.47
C ALA A 88 9.44 21.50 -9.59
N ASP A 89 9.05 22.62 -10.20
CA ASP A 89 8.49 23.77 -9.50
C ASP A 89 7.13 23.46 -8.88
N TYR A 90 6.24 22.79 -9.64
CA TYR A 90 4.95 22.31 -9.11
C TYR A 90 5.14 21.34 -7.95
N THR A 91 6.10 20.42 -8.05
CA THR A 91 6.44 19.48 -6.96
C THR A 91 6.89 20.22 -5.71
N ASN A 92 7.80 21.19 -5.85
CA ASN A 92 8.28 21.98 -4.72
C ASN A 92 7.17 22.83 -4.10
N LEU A 93 6.31 23.46 -4.90
CA LEU A 93 5.15 24.22 -4.42
C LEU A 93 4.12 23.34 -3.71
N PHE A 94 3.86 22.13 -4.22
CA PHE A 94 2.96 21.17 -3.58
C PHE A 94 3.51 20.66 -2.24
N LEU A 95 4.79 20.26 -2.21
CA LEU A 95 5.47 19.76 -1.02
C LEU A 95 5.71 20.86 0.03
N SER A 96 5.76 22.13 -0.38
CA SER A 96 5.81 23.29 0.53
C SER A 96 4.43 23.81 0.96
N PHE A 97 3.35 23.07 0.69
CA PHE A 97 2.00 23.37 1.15
C PHE A 97 1.41 24.67 0.53
N GLN A 98 1.95 25.15 -0.59
CA GLN A 98 1.46 26.35 -1.29
C GLN A 98 0.34 26.04 -2.29
N ILE A 99 0.26 24.79 -2.76
CA ILE A 99 -0.82 24.32 -3.65
C ILE A 99 -1.89 23.63 -2.80
N PRO A 100 -3.18 24.00 -2.94
CA PRO A 100 -4.28 23.31 -2.27
C PRO A 100 -4.36 21.83 -2.67
N ARG A 101 -4.82 20.98 -1.75
CA ARG A 101 -4.87 19.52 -1.92
C ARG A 101 -6.29 19.05 -2.14
N ASP A 102 -6.78 19.28 -3.33
CA ASP A 102 -8.16 19.01 -3.70
C ASP A 102 -8.23 18.20 -5.00
N SER A 103 -9.42 18.15 -5.60
CA SER A 103 -9.59 17.43 -6.87
C SER A 103 -8.87 18.10 -8.05
N ASN A 104 -8.57 19.40 -7.97
CA ASN A 104 -7.90 20.13 -9.04
C ASN A 104 -6.40 19.83 -9.04
N SER A 105 -5.74 19.82 -7.88
CA SER A 105 -4.35 19.36 -7.79
C SER A 105 -4.19 17.92 -8.28
N LEU A 106 -5.11 17.03 -7.90
CA LEU A 106 -5.12 15.65 -8.37
C LEU A 106 -5.24 15.54 -9.90
N LYS A 107 -6.12 16.35 -10.52
CA LYS A 107 -6.24 16.42 -11.99
C LYS A 107 -4.94 16.87 -12.65
N THR A 108 -4.29 17.90 -12.11
CA THR A 108 -3.01 18.40 -12.62
C THR A 108 -1.93 17.33 -12.54
N ILE A 109 -1.83 16.63 -11.41
CA ILE A 109 -0.88 15.53 -11.19
C ILE A 109 -1.12 14.39 -12.18
N HIS A 110 -2.38 14.00 -12.41
CA HIS A 110 -2.70 12.98 -13.41
C HIS A 110 -2.31 13.40 -14.83
N LEU A 111 -2.46 14.68 -15.20
CA LEU A 111 -2.02 15.14 -16.52
C LEU A 111 -0.49 15.10 -16.63
N PHE A 112 0.25 15.52 -15.59
CA PHE A 112 1.70 15.32 -15.55
C PHE A 112 2.08 13.86 -15.82
N SER A 113 1.39 12.90 -15.19
CA SER A 113 1.67 11.48 -15.39
C SER A 113 1.56 11.04 -16.86
N THR A 114 0.72 11.70 -17.67
CA THR A 114 0.57 11.37 -19.10
C THR A 114 1.70 11.93 -19.98
N VAL A 115 2.35 13.01 -19.57
CA VAL A 115 3.41 13.68 -20.34
C VAL A 115 4.83 13.40 -19.83
N LEU A 116 4.96 12.65 -18.72
CA LEU A 116 6.23 12.27 -18.09
C LEU A 116 7.26 11.66 -19.06
N ASN A 117 6.83 10.94 -20.10
CA ASN A 117 7.71 10.32 -21.08
C ASN A 117 8.61 11.32 -21.83
N ASN A 118 8.31 12.61 -21.77
CA ASN A 118 9.05 13.67 -22.44
C ASN A 118 10.00 14.42 -21.49
N VAL A 119 10.09 14.03 -20.22
CA VAL A 119 10.98 14.61 -19.22
C VAL A 119 12.31 13.82 -19.22
N PRO A 120 13.48 14.48 -19.30
CA PRO A 120 14.77 13.79 -19.21
C PRO A 120 14.93 13.09 -17.86
N ILE A 121 15.47 11.87 -17.86
CA ILE A 121 15.49 11.02 -16.65
C ILE A 121 16.33 11.60 -15.52
N LYS A 122 17.41 12.32 -15.83
CA LYS A 122 18.22 13.02 -14.81
C LYS A 122 17.39 14.05 -14.02
N GLU A 123 16.45 14.71 -14.68
CA GLU A 123 15.56 15.68 -14.02
C GLU A 123 14.48 14.97 -13.19
N LEU A 124 13.96 13.83 -13.69
CA LEU A 124 13.08 12.97 -12.90
C LEU A 124 13.75 12.52 -11.60
N GLU A 125 15.00 12.05 -11.65
CA GLU A 125 15.75 11.63 -10.45
C GLU A 125 15.82 12.75 -9.39
N VAL A 126 16.07 14.00 -9.79
CA VAL A 126 16.08 15.16 -8.88
C VAL A 126 14.70 15.43 -8.27
N ILE A 127 13.64 15.28 -9.06
CA ILE A 127 12.26 15.43 -8.57
C ILE A 127 11.92 14.35 -7.54
N PHE A 128 12.34 13.11 -7.78
CA PHE A 128 12.19 12.01 -6.81
C PHE A 128 12.91 12.30 -5.52
N GLU A 129 14.15 12.76 -5.60
CA GLU A 129 14.93 13.12 -4.43
C GLU A 129 14.20 14.17 -3.58
N SER A 130 13.61 15.18 -4.21
CA SER A 130 12.76 16.15 -3.52
C SER A 130 11.54 15.49 -2.84
N ILE A 131 10.84 14.58 -3.52
CA ILE A 131 9.69 13.87 -2.94
C ILE A 131 10.12 13.02 -1.74
N VAL A 132 11.18 12.21 -1.89
CA VAL A 132 11.70 11.30 -0.86
C VAL A 132 12.13 12.08 0.39
N LEU A 133 12.81 13.21 0.22
CA LEU A 133 13.23 14.08 1.33
C LEU A 133 12.06 14.69 2.11
N ASN A 134 10.87 14.80 1.48
CA ASN A 134 9.68 15.39 2.09
C ASN A 134 8.63 14.36 2.52
N LEU A 135 8.89 13.05 2.38
CA LEU A 135 7.92 11.98 2.75
C LEU A 135 7.46 12.07 4.20
N SER A 136 8.37 12.40 5.12
CA SER A 136 8.06 12.52 6.55
C SER A 136 7.10 13.67 6.88
N LYS A 137 6.94 14.65 5.98
CA LYS A 137 6.02 15.79 6.13
C LYS A 137 4.59 15.45 5.69
N LEU A 138 4.38 14.35 4.97
CA LEU A 138 3.08 13.97 4.43
C LEU A 138 2.27 13.27 5.53
N VAL A 139 1.27 13.93 6.11
CA VAL A 139 0.53 13.41 7.28
C VAL A 139 -0.81 12.81 6.88
N SER A 140 -1.56 13.55 6.07
CA SER A 140 -2.90 13.19 5.59
C SER A 140 -2.85 12.37 4.30
N PHE A 141 -3.98 11.81 3.89
CA PHE A 141 -4.07 11.10 2.61
C PHE A 141 -3.97 12.09 1.43
N GLU A 142 -4.54 13.28 1.58
CA GLU A 142 -4.51 14.35 0.60
C GLU A 142 -3.09 14.87 0.33
N ASP A 143 -2.21 14.82 1.35
CA ASP A 143 -0.78 15.19 1.18
C ASP A 143 -0.03 14.23 0.26
N THR A 144 -0.57 13.04 0.01
CA THR A 144 0.11 11.99 -0.74
C THR A 144 -0.19 11.97 -2.24
N GLN A 145 -0.96 12.94 -2.76
CA GLN A 145 -1.34 12.98 -4.19
C GLN A 145 -0.12 12.99 -5.12
N MET A 146 0.96 13.71 -4.79
CA MET A 146 2.17 13.72 -5.63
C MET A 146 2.82 12.33 -5.77
N LEU A 147 2.53 11.38 -4.89
CA LEU A 147 3.06 10.02 -5.00
C LEU A 147 2.40 9.22 -6.15
N ASP A 148 1.30 9.71 -6.73
CA ASP A 148 0.66 9.09 -7.90
C ASP A 148 1.53 9.15 -9.18
N ILE A 149 2.58 9.98 -9.19
CA ILE A 149 3.53 10.01 -10.32
C ILE A 149 4.60 8.91 -10.23
N LEU A 150 4.86 8.36 -9.02
CA LEU A 150 5.95 7.42 -8.79
C LEU A 150 5.90 6.19 -9.71
N PRO A 151 4.73 5.53 -9.91
CA PRO A 151 4.67 4.34 -10.75
C PRO A 151 5.09 4.61 -12.20
N ALA A 152 4.61 5.72 -12.78
CA ALA A 152 4.91 6.11 -14.15
C ALA A 152 6.40 6.39 -14.32
N CYS A 153 7.00 7.12 -13.38
CA CYS A 153 8.41 7.42 -13.45
C CYS A 153 9.31 6.20 -13.22
N PHE A 154 8.97 5.28 -12.30
CA PHE A 154 9.77 4.05 -12.12
C PHE A 154 9.82 3.22 -13.40
N ASN A 155 8.70 3.15 -14.15
CA ASN A 155 8.68 2.50 -15.45
C ASN A 155 9.63 3.17 -16.45
N LEU A 156 9.71 4.51 -16.45
CA LEU A 156 10.61 5.25 -17.33
C LEU A 156 12.08 5.05 -16.96
N MET A 157 12.42 5.19 -15.67
CA MET A 157 13.79 5.02 -15.17
C MET A 157 14.40 3.66 -15.53
N ILE A 158 13.59 2.60 -15.53
CA ILE A 158 14.07 1.26 -15.86
C ILE A 158 14.41 1.12 -17.33
N ASN A 159 13.66 1.78 -18.21
CA ASN A 159 13.89 1.68 -19.64
C ASN A 159 15.24 2.28 -20.05
N GLU A 160 15.77 3.28 -19.33
CA GLU A 160 17.08 3.87 -19.65
C GLU A 160 18.20 3.47 -18.69
N ASN A 161 17.99 3.55 -17.38
CA ASN A 161 19.03 3.39 -16.34
C ASN A 161 19.04 1.99 -15.70
N GLY A 162 18.10 1.11 -16.09
CA GLY A 162 17.97 -0.23 -15.53
C GLY A 162 17.32 -0.27 -14.14
N ARG A 163 17.29 -1.47 -13.55
CA ARG A 163 16.51 -1.75 -12.32
C ARG A 163 17.16 -1.25 -11.02
N GLU A 164 18.48 -1.03 -11.03
CA GLU A 164 19.24 -0.70 -9.80
C GLU A 164 18.93 0.71 -9.28
N SER A 165 18.70 1.68 -10.18
CA SER A 165 18.33 3.05 -9.82
C SER A 165 17.01 3.12 -9.04
N VAL A 166 15.98 2.41 -9.52
CA VAL A 166 14.69 2.29 -8.83
C VAL A 166 14.84 1.57 -7.50
N GLY A 167 15.74 0.58 -7.41
CA GLY A 167 16.06 -0.12 -6.17
C GLY A 167 16.49 0.83 -5.05
N PHE A 168 17.45 1.72 -5.32
CA PHE A 168 17.95 2.70 -4.33
C PHE A 168 16.84 3.64 -3.84
N ILE A 169 15.96 4.10 -4.74
CA ILE A 169 14.84 4.96 -4.37
C ILE A 169 13.86 4.20 -3.49
N LEU A 170 13.52 2.96 -3.85
CA LEU A 170 12.64 2.12 -3.04
C LEU A 170 13.21 1.88 -1.64
N ASP A 171 14.51 1.61 -1.53
CA ASP A 171 15.19 1.41 -0.25
C ASP A 171 15.01 2.64 0.64
N ARG A 172 15.24 3.84 0.11
CA ARG A 172 15.03 5.09 0.86
C ARG A 172 13.57 5.34 1.25
N VAL A 173 12.63 5.00 0.37
CA VAL A 173 11.19 5.08 0.68
C VAL A 173 10.85 4.11 1.82
N ILE A 174 11.36 2.87 1.77
CA ILE A 174 11.16 1.85 2.81
C ILE A 174 11.86 2.24 4.11
N GLU A 175 12.99 2.93 4.08
CA GLU A 175 13.69 3.39 5.29
C GLU A 175 13.00 4.60 5.95
N SER A 176 12.40 5.49 5.16
CA SER A 176 11.75 6.72 5.65
C SER A 176 10.59 6.50 6.64
N GLU A 177 10.33 7.42 7.57
CA GLU A 177 9.20 7.27 8.49
C GLU A 177 7.84 7.48 7.80
N TRP A 178 6.89 6.57 8.06
CA TRP A 178 5.55 6.65 7.46
C TRP A 178 4.50 7.12 8.45
N SER A 179 3.78 8.18 8.06
CA SER A 179 2.53 8.60 8.67
C SER A 179 1.39 7.61 8.34
N LYS A 180 0.22 7.78 8.97
CA LYS A 180 -0.99 6.99 8.65
C LYS A 180 -1.37 7.16 7.18
N GLY A 181 -1.40 8.39 6.67
CA GLY A 181 -1.77 8.69 5.29
C GLY A 181 -0.79 8.07 4.28
N LEU A 182 0.51 8.24 4.54
CA LEU A 182 1.57 7.67 3.69
C LEU A 182 1.50 6.14 3.66
N LEU A 183 1.30 5.48 4.80
CA LEU A 183 1.20 4.02 4.85
C LEU A 183 0.07 3.48 3.97
N VAL A 184 -1.12 4.08 4.06
CA VAL A 184 -2.29 3.66 3.26
C VAL A 184 -2.02 3.91 1.77
N LYS A 185 -1.44 5.07 1.43
CA LYS A 185 -1.08 5.39 0.05
C LYS A 185 -0.05 4.40 -0.51
N MET A 186 1.00 4.09 0.23
CA MET A 186 2.04 3.17 -0.22
C MET A 186 1.46 1.78 -0.52
N VAL A 187 0.60 1.23 0.35
CA VAL A 187 -0.07 -0.05 0.09
C VAL A 187 -0.93 0.00 -1.17
N SER A 188 -1.61 1.12 -1.44
CA SER A 188 -2.39 1.28 -2.68
C SER A 188 -1.50 1.32 -3.93
N LEU A 189 -0.37 2.03 -3.88
CA LEU A 189 0.52 2.22 -5.01
C LEU A 189 1.38 0.99 -5.33
N VAL A 190 1.72 0.17 -4.32
CA VAL A 190 2.49 -1.08 -4.56
C VAL A 190 1.83 -1.94 -5.63
N ARG A 191 0.50 -1.90 -5.81
CA ARG A 191 -0.19 -2.63 -6.88
C ARG A 191 0.36 -2.32 -8.28
N GLU A 192 0.82 -1.10 -8.51
CA GLU A 192 1.29 -0.62 -9.80
C GLU A 192 2.76 -0.97 -10.04
N PHE A 193 3.54 -1.12 -8.97
CA PHE A 193 4.98 -1.28 -9.05
C PHE A 193 5.54 -2.47 -8.25
N MET A 194 4.69 -3.44 -7.88
CA MET A 194 5.08 -4.62 -7.08
C MET A 194 6.21 -5.43 -7.70
N HIS A 195 6.34 -5.40 -9.02
CA HIS A 195 7.36 -6.13 -9.78
C HIS A 195 8.78 -5.58 -9.57
N PHE A 196 8.94 -4.43 -8.92
CA PHE A 196 10.23 -3.89 -8.50
C PHE A 196 10.70 -4.42 -7.14
N PHE A 197 9.80 -4.97 -6.33
CA PHE A 197 10.18 -5.59 -5.07
C PHE A 197 10.74 -6.97 -5.33
N ASP A 198 11.98 -7.20 -4.91
CA ASP A 198 12.45 -8.55 -4.64
C ASP A 198 11.83 -9.09 -3.34
N LYS A 199 12.12 -10.36 -3.03
CA LYS A 199 11.57 -11.03 -1.84
C LYS A 199 11.99 -10.37 -0.52
N VAL A 200 13.16 -9.75 -0.46
CA VAL A 200 13.71 -9.13 0.76
C VAL A 200 13.02 -7.80 0.99
N ARG A 201 13.04 -6.91 0.00
CA ARG A 201 12.34 -5.62 0.05
C ARG A 201 10.84 -5.78 0.28
N GLY A 202 10.23 -6.77 -0.36
CA GLY A 202 8.82 -7.10 -0.14
C GLY A 202 8.52 -7.49 1.32
N ARG A 203 9.45 -8.17 1.99
CA ARG A 203 9.33 -8.54 3.41
C ARG A 203 9.47 -7.31 4.31
N GLU A 204 10.49 -6.49 4.09
CA GLU A 204 10.72 -5.24 4.83
C GLU A 204 9.53 -4.27 4.70
N PHE A 205 9.01 -4.13 3.47
CA PHE A 205 7.79 -3.37 3.19
C PHE A 205 6.62 -3.87 4.04
N LEU A 206 6.35 -5.18 4.01
CA LEU A 206 5.24 -5.76 4.78
C LEU A 206 5.45 -5.62 6.29
N GLU A 207 6.66 -5.84 6.80
CA GLU A 207 6.99 -5.63 8.21
C GLU A 207 6.69 -4.19 8.64
N LYS A 208 7.06 -3.21 7.80
CA LYS A 208 6.77 -1.79 8.04
C LYS A 208 5.27 -1.51 8.01
N VAL A 209 4.53 -2.08 7.07
CA VAL A 209 3.06 -1.97 6.99
C VAL A 209 2.42 -2.54 8.26
N PHE A 210 2.72 -3.78 8.65
CA PHE A 210 2.11 -4.40 9.83
C PHE A 210 2.47 -3.67 11.14
N LYS A 211 3.68 -3.10 11.24
CA LYS A 211 4.07 -2.23 12.36
C LYS A 211 3.23 -0.95 12.37
N GLY A 212 3.07 -0.29 11.23
CA GLY A 212 2.33 0.96 11.09
C GLY A 212 0.80 0.81 11.18
N MET A 213 0.25 -0.35 10.86
CA MET A 213 -1.19 -0.66 11.03
C MET A 213 -1.68 -0.44 12.47
N ARG A 214 -0.80 -0.50 13.48
CA ARG A 214 -1.16 -0.20 14.88
C ARG A 214 -1.58 1.26 15.11
N ARG A 215 -1.22 2.17 14.20
CA ARG A 215 -1.57 3.60 14.21
C ARG A 215 -2.80 3.92 13.37
N VAL A 216 -3.32 2.94 12.64
CA VAL A 216 -4.50 3.08 11.78
C VAL A 216 -5.76 2.89 12.63
N ASP A 217 -6.81 3.65 12.32
CA ASP A 217 -8.09 3.51 13.02
C ASP A 217 -8.69 2.13 12.77
N LEU A 218 -9.31 1.56 13.81
CA LEU A 218 -9.80 0.19 13.78
C LEU A 218 -10.76 -0.08 12.60
N GLN A 219 -11.57 0.93 12.23
CA GLN A 219 -12.55 0.83 11.14
C GLN A 219 -11.92 0.86 9.74
N ASP A 220 -10.71 1.41 9.60
CA ASP A 220 -9.98 1.47 8.33
C ASP A 220 -9.18 0.18 8.06
N LEU A 221 -8.88 -0.59 9.11
CA LEU A 221 -8.08 -1.83 9.00
C LEU A 221 -8.66 -2.87 8.02
N PRO A 222 -9.98 -3.15 7.97
CA PRO A 222 -10.52 -4.11 7.02
C PRO A 222 -10.21 -3.75 5.56
N SER A 223 -10.29 -2.47 5.21
CA SER A 223 -9.99 -1.97 3.85
C SER A 223 -8.51 -2.15 3.51
N LEU A 224 -7.63 -1.83 4.46
CA LEU A 224 -6.19 -2.02 4.28
C LEU A 224 -5.81 -3.51 4.14
N VAL A 225 -6.40 -4.38 4.97
CA VAL A 225 -6.18 -5.84 4.86
C VAL A 225 -6.72 -6.37 3.54
N TYR A 226 -7.86 -5.87 3.07
CA TYR A 226 -8.38 -6.24 1.76
C TYR A 226 -7.38 -5.89 0.64
N GLN A 227 -6.79 -4.70 0.67
CA GLN A 227 -5.76 -4.31 -0.30
C GLN A 227 -4.54 -5.24 -0.25
N LEU A 228 -4.06 -5.59 0.95
CA LEU A 228 -2.96 -6.55 1.12
C LEU A 228 -3.32 -7.94 0.55
N LEU A 229 -4.53 -8.43 0.79
CA LEU A 229 -5.00 -9.70 0.24
C LEU A 229 -5.08 -9.67 -1.30
N VAL A 230 -5.51 -8.54 -1.88
CA VAL A 230 -5.51 -8.35 -3.34
C VAL A 230 -4.08 -8.38 -3.90
N LEU A 231 -3.11 -7.77 -3.22
CA LEU A 231 -1.69 -7.86 -3.58
C LEU A 231 -1.19 -9.31 -3.51
N ALA A 232 -1.54 -10.04 -2.44
CA ALA A 232 -1.17 -11.43 -2.26
C ALA A 232 -1.74 -12.34 -3.35
N SER A 233 -3.01 -12.14 -3.77
CA SER A 233 -3.63 -12.86 -4.90
C SER A 233 -2.91 -12.59 -6.22
N LYS A 234 -2.26 -11.42 -6.36
CA LYS A 234 -1.42 -11.09 -7.52
C LYS A 234 0.00 -11.63 -7.43
N GLY A 235 0.34 -12.35 -6.35
CA GLY A 235 1.64 -12.99 -6.16
C GLY A 235 2.62 -12.22 -5.28
N PHE A 236 2.24 -11.05 -4.74
CA PHE A 236 3.11 -10.27 -3.85
C PHE A 236 3.21 -10.92 -2.47
N ASN A 237 4.40 -11.46 -2.14
CA ASN A 237 4.79 -11.99 -0.82
C ASN A 237 3.65 -12.70 -0.06
N LYS A 238 3.01 -13.66 -0.75
CA LYS A 238 1.73 -14.26 -0.34
C LYS A 238 1.76 -14.84 1.07
N LYS A 239 2.82 -15.58 1.39
CA LYS A 239 3.01 -16.21 2.69
C LYS A 239 3.12 -15.14 3.78
N GLU A 240 3.98 -14.15 3.57
CA GLU A 240 4.22 -13.06 4.51
C GLU A 240 2.97 -12.19 4.75
N VAL A 241 2.15 -11.96 3.71
CA VAL A 241 0.87 -11.26 3.88
C VAL A 241 -0.08 -12.05 4.77
N ILE A 242 -0.28 -13.35 4.50
CA ILE A 242 -1.17 -14.20 5.29
C ILE A 242 -0.68 -14.31 6.73
N GLU A 243 0.61 -14.59 6.92
CA GLU A 243 1.27 -14.67 8.21
C GLU A 243 1.13 -13.37 8.99
N GLY A 244 1.45 -12.23 8.37
CA GLY A 244 1.33 -10.92 9.01
C GLY A 244 -0.10 -10.59 9.41
N VAL A 245 -1.10 -10.89 8.57
CA VAL A 245 -2.52 -10.68 8.91
C VAL A 245 -2.91 -11.52 10.13
N VAL A 246 -2.60 -12.82 10.13
CA VAL A 246 -3.02 -13.68 11.26
C VAL A 246 -2.25 -13.39 12.54
N MET A 247 -0.98 -12.98 12.45
CA MET A 247 -0.18 -12.61 13.61
C MET A 247 -0.61 -11.26 14.17
N PHE A 248 -0.96 -10.30 13.31
CA PHE A 248 -1.43 -8.98 13.73
C PHE A 248 -2.72 -9.07 14.53
N PHE A 249 -3.78 -9.70 13.99
CA PHE A 249 -5.06 -9.87 14.70
C PHE A 249 -5.01 -10.97 15.76
N GLY A 250 -4.09 -11.93 15.62
CA GLY A 250 -3.88 -13.00 16.60
C GLY A 250 -3.16 -12.58 17.87
N SER A 251 -2.30 -11.56 17.76
CA SER A 251 -1.59 -10.95 18.87
C SER A 251 -2.55 -10.21 19.82
N GLU A 252 -2.05 -9.75 20.96
CA GLU A 252 -2.79 -8.84 21.83
C GLU A 252 -2.89 -7.46 21.16
N PHE A 253 -3.71 -7.38 20.11
CA PHE A 253 -4.07 -6.20 19.33
C PHE A 253 -4.77 -5.10 20.16
N GLY A 254 -4.67 -5.16 21.49
CA GLY A 254 -5.30 -4.28 22.43
C GLY A 254 -4.94 -4.62 23.87
N GLY A 255 -3.65 -4.56 24.24
CA GLY A 255 -3.25 -4.58 25.66
C GLY A 255 -4.06 -3.61 26.56
N SER A 256 -4.67 -2.56 25.98
CA SER A 256 -5.64 -1.66 26.63
C SER A 256 -7.06 -1.64 26.02
N LYS A 257 -7.32 -2.34 24.91
CA LYS A 257 -8.61 -2.34 24.15
C LYS A 257 -9.28 -3.72 24.07
N ARG A 258 -8.88 -4.67 24.94
CA ARG A 258 -9.57 -5.96 25.12
C ARG A 258 -11.01 -5.71 25.55
N GLY A 259 -11.97 -5.99 24.66
CA GLY A 259 -13.39 -6.00 25.00
C GLY A 259 -14.27 -5.00 24.26
N SER A 260 -13.71 -4.13 23.40
CA SER A 260 -14.56 -3.30 22.54
C SER A 260 -15.23 -4.18 21.48
N SER A 261 -16.56 -4.11 21.39
CA SER A 261 -17.37 -4.71 20.32
C SER A 261 -16.83 -4.39 18.92
N ILE A 262 -16.22 -3.21 18.77
CA ILE A 262 -15.62 -2.71 17.52
C ILE A 262 -14.47 -3.62 17.07
N VAL A 263 -13.58 -4.04 17.96
CA VAL A 263 -12.45 -4.92 17.59
C VAL A 263 -12.96 -6.26 17.06
N ARG A 264 -13.97 -6.83 17.72
CA ARG A 264 -14.55 -8.11 17.30
C ARG A 264 -15.23 -8.00 15.93
N GLN A 265 -15.92 -6.89 15.68
CA GLN A 265 -16.56 -6.60 14.39
C GLN A 265 -15.53 -6.42 13.27
N VAL A 266 -14.45 -5.68 13.53
CA VAL A 266 -13.33 -5.48 12.59
C VAL A 266 -12.70 -6.82 12.23
N GLU A 267 -12.37 -7.65 13.22
CA GLU A 267 -11.87 -9.01 13.00
C GLU A 267 -12.86 -9.87 12.20
N GLY A 268 -14.17 -9.74 12.47
CA GLY A 268 -15.24 -10.39 11.69
C GLY A 268 -15.23 -9.99 10.22
N THR A 269 -15.12 -8.70 9.92
CA THR A 269 -15.01 -8.20 8.53
C THR A 269 -13.73 -8.68 7.87
N VAL A 270 -12.60 -8.70 8.58
CA VAL A 270 -11.34 -9.22 8.05
C VAL A 270 -11.46 -10.72 7.73
N LEU A 271 -12.12 -11.52 8.58
CA LEU A 271 -12.40 -12.93 8.29
C LEU A 271 -13.21 -13.12 7.01
N LEU A 272 -14.18 -12.23 6.75
CA LEU A 272 -14.94 -12.23 5.50
C LEU A 272 -14.06 -11.88 4.30
N HIS A 273 -13.19 -10.88 4.42
CA HIS A 273 -12.22 -10.53 3.35
C HIS A 273 -11.27 -11.69 3.05
N VAL A 274 -10.72 -12.36 4.08
CA VAL A 274 -9.89 -13.56 3.89
C VAL A 274 -10.67 -14.67 3.21
N ASN A 275 -11.90 -14.96 3.66
CA ASN A 275 -12.75 -15.98 3.04
C ASN A 275 -13.00 -15.68 1.55
N PHE A 276 -13.31 -14.43 1.23
CA PHE A 276 -13.53 -13.98 -0.13
C PHE A 276 -12.25 -14.11 -0.97
N ALA A 277 -11.11 -13.64 -0.47
CA ALA A 277 -9.83 -13.74 -1.15
C ALA A 277 -9.46 -15.20 -1.45
N VAL A 278 -9.65 -16.12 -0.50
CA VAL A 278 -9.40 -17.57 -0.69
C VAL A 278 -10.37 -18.21 -1.70
N LYS A 279 -11.61 -17.73 -1.80
CA LYS A 279 -12.55 -18.17 -2.84
C LYS A 279 -12.09 -17.75 -4.23
N GLN A 280 -11.55 -16.54 -4.37
CA GLN A 280 -11.05 -16.02 -5.64
C GLN A 280 -9.70 -16.63 -6.02
N ASP A 281 -8.77 -16.74 -5.07
CA ASP A 281 -7.46 -17.38 -5.23
C ASP A 281 -7.28 -18.49 -4.17
N PRO A 282 -7.56 -19.76 -4.53
CA PRO A 282 -7.37 -20.91 -3.64
C PRO A 282 -5.92 -21.07 -3.12
N SER A 283 -4.91 -20.52 -3.79
CA SER A 283 -3.54 -20.66 -3.31
C SER A 283 -3.30 -19.92 -1.99
N LEU A 284 -4.06 -18.86 -1.69
CA LEU A 284 -4.08 -18.22 -0.37
C LEU A 284 -4.52 -19.18 0.74
N GLY A 285 -5.52 -20.02 0.46
CA GLY A 285 -5.98 -21.04 1.41
C GLY A 285 -4.91 -22.08 1.72
N LYS A 286 -4.04 -22.39 0.74
CA LYS A 286 -2.88 -23.27 0.95
C LYS A 286 -1.84 -22.63 1.86
N GLU A 287 -1.57 -21.33 1.72
CA GLU A 287 -0.67 -20.60 2.62
C GLU A 287 -1.17 -20.59 4.06
N VAL A 288 -2.48 -20.38 4.28
CA VAL A 288 -3.10 -20.46 5.61
C VAL A 288 -2.86 -21.83 6.26
N ILE A 289 -3.12 -22.91 5.52
CA ILE A 289 -2.91 -24.28 6.03
C ILE A 289 -1.42 -24.57 6.23
N GLY A 290 -0.57 -24.10 5.32
CA GLY A 290 0.89 -24.25 5.37
C GLY A 290 1.50 -23.57 6.58
N LEU A 291 1.03 -22.37 6.93
CA LEU A 291 1.51 -21.62 8.10
C LEU A 291 1.35 -22.43 9.39
N VAL A 292 0.17 -23.01 9.61
CA VAL A 292 -0.13 -23.79 10.82
C VAL A 292 0.61 -25.13 10.86
N LYS A 293 0.99 -25.68 9.69
CA LYS A 293 1.84 -26.88 9.63
C LYS A 293 3.28 -26.60 10.03
N LEU A 294 3.79 -25.41 9.70
CA LEU A 294 5.20 -25.06 9.87
C LEU A 294 5.50 -24.47 11.25
N ASP A 295 4.56 -23.72 11.83
CA ASP A 295 4.78 -23.04 13.10
C ASP A 295 3.57 -23.12 14.04
N PHE A 296 3.73 -23.85 15.15
CA PHE A 296 2.71 -23.90 16.20
C PHE A 296 2.46 -22.54 16.85
N ARG A 297 3.45 -21.63 16.86
CA ARG A 297 3.31 -20.28 17.43
C ARG A 297 2.33 -19.43 16.63
N ALA A 298 2.09 -19.76 15.36
CA ALA A 298 1.05 -19.13 14.55
C ALA A 298 -0.37 -19.55 14.99
N LEU A 299 -0.53 -20.58 15.83
CA LEU A 299 -1.82 -21.03 16.33
C LEU A 299 -2.34 -20.09 17.43
N ASN A 300 -3.12 -19.10 17.01
CA ASN A 300 -3.82 -18.16 17.88
C ASN A 300 -5.33 -18.16 17.58
N HIS A 301 -6.10 -17.45 18.40
CA HIS A 301 -7.58 -17.40 18.28
C HIS A 301 -8.06 -16.93 16.89
N PHE A 302 -7.34 -16.00 16.28
CA PHE A 302 -7.67 -15.48 14.97
C PHE A 302 -7.30 -16.47 13.86
N THR A 303 -6.13 -17.12 13.93
CA THR A 303 -5.73 -18.21 13.01
C THR A 303 -6.74 -19.36 13.02
N ILE A 304 -7.23 -19.77 14.19
CA ILE A 304 -8.28 -20.78 14.30
C ILE A 304 -9.57 -20.30 13.63
N SER A 305 -9.96 -19.04 13.86
CA SER A 305 -11.13 -18.43 13.22
C SER A 305 -10.99 -18.39 11.69
N VAL A 306 -9.79 -18.08 11.19
CA VAL A 306 -9.45 -18.10 9.75
C VAL A 306 -9.56 -19.52 9.19
N LEU A 307 -8.99 -20.53 9.86
CA LEU A 307 -9.10 -21.93 9.43
C LEU A 307 -10.57 -22.40 9.35
N LEU A 308 -11.37 -22.06 10.37
CA LEU A 308 -12.80 -22.37 10.39
C LEU A 308 -13.57 -21.63 9.29
N SER A 309 -13.20 -20.38 9.00
CA SER A 309 -13.78 -19.62 7.90
C SER A 309 -13.40 -20.22 6.54
N VAL A 310 -12.12 -20.54 6.32
CA VAL A 310 -11.62 -21.18 5.09
C VAL A 310 -12.23 -22.57 4.89
N ALA A 311 -12.52 -23.31 5.96
CA ALA A 311 -13.18 -24.61 5.89
C ALA A 311 -14.59 -24.56 5.26
N ARG A 312 -15.21 -23.37 5.16
CA ARG A 312 -16.47 -23.18 4.41
C ARG A 312 -16.29 -23.31 2.89
N VAL A 313 -15.07 -23.12 2.40
CA VAL A 313 -14.76 -23.35 0.99
C VAL A 313 -14.61 -24.86 0.81
N ARG A 314 -15.52 -25.49 0.05
CA ARG A 314 -15.66 -26.95 -0.05
C ARG A 314 -14.34 -27.71 -0.22
N ARG A 315 -13.44 -27.22 -1.08
CA ARG A 315 -12.13 -27.85 -1.36
C ARG A 315 -11.14 -27.79 -0.19
N PHE A 316 -11.34 -26.90 0.78
CA PHE A 316 -10.49 -26.75 1.96
C PHE A 316 -11.12 -27.28 3.24
N SER A 317 -12.40 -27.69 3.22
CA SER A 317 -13.13 -28.14 4.40
C SER A 317 -12.37 -29.23 5.17
N GLU A 318 -12.05 -30.34 4.51
CA GLU A 318 -11.32 -31.45 5.16
C GLU A 318 -9.89 -31.07 5.54
N SER A 319 -9.18 -30.33 4.69
CA SER A 319 -7.77 -29.97 4.94
C SER A 319 -7.62 -29.00 6.11
N SER A 320 -8.48 -27.98 6.21
CA SER A 320 -8.46 -26.99 7.29
C SER A 320 -8.90 -27.59 8.62
N LEU A 321 -9.97 -28.39 8.63
CA LEU A 321 -10.42 -29.08 9.84
C LEU A 321 -9.42 -30.17 10.27
N GLY A 322 -8.85 -30.88 9.30
CA GLY A 322 -7.84 -31.90 9.50
C GLY A 322 -6.57 -31.34 10.13
N ILE A 323 -6.03 -30.22 9.62
CA ILE A 323 -4.83 -29.63 10.21
C ILE A 323 -5.08 -29.11 11.63
N LEU A 324 -6.22 -28.45 11.87
CA LEU A 324 -6.59 -27.97 13.20
C LEU A 324 -6.66 -29.14 14.20
N LYS A 325 -7.31 -30.23 13.80
CA LYS A 325 -7.38 -31.46 14.59
C LYS A 325 -5.99 -32.03 14.87
N THR A 326 -5.16 -32.18 13.85
CA THR A 326 -3.80 -32.73 14.00
C THR A 326 -2.99 -31.90 14.99
N VAL A 327 -2.97 -30.57 14.83
CA VAL A 327 -2.20 -29.68 15.70
C VAL A 327 -2.66 -29.75 17.16
N LEU A 328 -3.98 -29.74 17.41
CA LEU A 328 -4.52 -29.88 18.76
C LEU A 328 -4.16 -31.25 19.37
N LEU A 329 -4.36 -32.34 18.61
CA LEU A 329 -4.06 -33.69 19.07
C LEU A 329 -2.57 -33.88 19.37
N THR A 330 -1.70 -33.35 18.52
CA THR A 330 -0.26 -33.40 18.72
C THR A 330 0.14 -32.66 19.99
N ALA A 331 -0.35 -31.43 20.20
CA ALA A 331 -0.07 -30.69 21.43
C ALA A 331 -0.44 -31.48 22.70
N TYR A 332 -1.64 -32.07 22.75
CA TYR A 332 -2.05 -32.90 23.89
C TYR A 332 -1.23 -34.18 24.06
N ARG A 333 -0.89 -34.85 22.95
CA ARG A 333 -0.07 -36.07 22.97
C ARG A 333 1.33 -35.77 23.47
N ASP A 334 1.93 -34.69 22.98
CA ASP A 334 3.28 -34.24 23.38
C ASP A 334 3.30 -33.87 24.86
N HIS A 335 2.31 -33.13 25.34
CA HIS A 335 2.18 -32.83 26.77
C HIS A 335 2.01 -34.10 27.62
N LYS A 336 1.11 -35.02 27.22
CA LYS A 336 0.91 -36.28 27.95
C LYS A 336 2.18 -37.13 27.97
N PHE A 337 2.91 -37.17 26.86
CA PHE A 337 4.19 -37.87 26.76
C PHE A 337 5.25 -37.22 27.66
N ALA A 338 5.42 -35.89 27.56
CA ALA A 338 6.38 -35.13 28.33
C ALA A 338 6.16 -35.25 29.84
N LYS A 339 4.90 -35.18 30.29
CA LYS A 339 4.51 -35.35 31.69
C LYS A 339 4.91 -36.72 32.26
N ASN A 340 4.84 -37.77 31.45
CA ASN A 340 5.12 -39.14 31.91
C ASN A 340 6.60 -39.54 31.71
N CYS A 341 7.37 -38.79 30.93
CA CYS A 341 8.75 -39.10 30.62
C CYS A 341 9.70 -38.48 31.65
N LYS A 342 10.35 -39.33 32.45
CA LYS A 342 11.34 -38.90 33.46
C LYS A 342 12.65 -38.37 32.85
N TRP A 343 12.92 -38.68 31.59
CA TRP A 343 14.15 -38.33 30.88
C TRP A 343 14.13 -36.91 30.30
N LEU A 344 12.96 -36.31 30.15
CA LEU A 344 12.84 -34.97 29.56
C LEU A 344 13.13 -33.89 30.61
N PRO A 345 13.86 -32.82 30.23
CA PRO A 345 14.06 -31.66 31.09
C PRO A 345 12.72 -31.04 31.52
N ASP A 346 12.69 -30.47 32.71
CA ASP A 346 11.47 -29.84 33.23
C ASP A 346 11.07 -28.61 32.41
N ASP A 347 12.03 -27.85 31.88
CA ASP A 347 11.78 -26.73 30.96
C ASP A 347 10.98 -27.16 29.73
N PHE A 348 11.29 -28.33 29.16
CA PHE A 348 10.57 -28.86 27.99
C PHE A 348 9.16 -29.32 28.36
N LYS A 349 8.97 -29.92 29.54
CA LYS A 349 7.64 -30.32 30.03
C LYS A 349 6.74 -29.10 30.23
N GLU A 350 7.30 -28.02 30.75
CA GLU A 350 6.63 -26.74 30.93
C GLU A 350 6.26 -26.12 29.58
N GLU A 351 7.16 -26.15 28.59
CA GLU A 351 6.85 -25.70 27.22
C GLU A 351 5.67 -26.47 26.61
N CYS A 352 5.66 -27.81 26.72
CA CYS A 352 4.54 -28.62 26.23
C CYS A 352 3.21 -28.29 26.93
N LEU A 353 3.23 -28.06 28.25
CA LEU A 353 2.05 -27.64 29.01
C LEU A 353 1.54 -26.28 28.52
N GLN A 354 2.43 -25.30 28.36
CA GLN A 354 2.09 -23.97 27.87
C GLN A 354 1.51 -24.01 26.45
N ASN A 355 2.03 -24.88 25.58
CA ASN A 355 1.53 -25.04 24.22
C ASN A 355 0.09 -25.56 24.20
N VAL A 356 -0.24 -26.56 25.03
CA VAL A 356 -1.63 -27.04 25.18
C VAL A 356 -2.54 -25.94 25.73
N GLN A 357 -2.14 -25.25 26.79
CA GLN A 357 -2.94 -24.17 27.39
C GLN A 357 -3.18 -23.02 26.39
N LYS A 358 -2.17 -22.64 25.62
CA LYS A 358 -2.30 -21.62 24.56
C LYS A 358 -3.30 -22.07 23.50
N ALA A 359 -3.21 -23.32 23.04
CA ALA A 359 -4.12 -23.85 22.02
C ALA A 359 -5.57 -23.95 22.52
N GLU A 360 -5.79 -24.45 23.73
CA GLU A 360 -7.11 -24.49 24.39
C GLU A 360 -7.70 -23.09 24.53
N LYS A 361 -6.91 -22.14 25.06
CA LYS A 361 -7.34 -20.75 25.24
C LYS A 361 -7.65 -20.08 23.90
N ALA A 362 -6.83 -20.33 22.88
CA ALA A 362 -7.06 -19.82 21.53
C ALA A 362 -8.37 -20.37 20.94
N LEU A 363 -8.61 -21.67 21.07
CA LEU A 363 -9.83 -22.33 20.59
C LEU A 363 -11.07 -21.80 21.32
N LEU A 364 -11.06 -21.79 22.66
CA LEU A 364 -12.17 -21.27 23.46
C LEU A 364 -12.47 -19.81 23.14
N ARG A 365 -11.43 -18.99 22.94
CA ARG A 365 -11.61 -17.60 22.53
C ARG A 365 -12.25 -17.48 21.15
N ALA A 366 -11.79 -18.24 20.17
CA ALA A 366 -12.37 -18.26 18.82
C ALA A 366 -13.87 -18.61 18.85
N VAL A 367 -14.26 -19.54 19.71
CA VAL A 367 -15.66 -19.95 19.93
C VAL A 367 -16.46 -18.85 20.61
N ASN A 368 -15.95 -18.28 21.71
CA ASN A 368 -16.66 -17.21 22.42
C ASN A 368 -16.88 -15.97 21.55
N GLU A 369 -15.93 -15.67 20.67
CA GLU A 369 -16.02 -14.55 19.74
C GLU A 369 -16.90 -14.84 18.50
N SER A 370 -17.34 -16.10 18.29
CA SER A 370 -18.20 -16.43 17.14
C SER A 370 -19.57 -15.72 17.19
N ASN A 371 -19.98 -15.26 18.37
CA ASN A 371 -21.24 -14.56 18.60
C ASN A 371 -21.23 -13.08 18.15
N TYR A 372 -20.09 -12.57 17.66
CA TYR A 372 -19.93 -11.15 17.29
C TYR A 372 -19.64 -10.97 15.80
N GLY A 373 -20.66 -11.14 14.94
CA GLY A 373 -20.54 -10.94 13.49
C GLY A 373 -19.72 -12.01 12.76
N ARG A 374 -19.54 -13.18 13.41
CA ARG A 374 -18.80 -14.34 12.91
C ARG A 374 -19.69 -15.56 12.76
N GLU A 375 -21.00 -15.40 12.71
CA GLU A 375 -22.00 -16.48 12.61
C GLU A 375 -21.71 -17.45 11.47
N HIS A 376 -21.03 -16.96 10.43
CA HIS A 376 -20.61 -17.76 9.30
C HIS A 376 -19.64 -18.91 9.63
N ILE A 377 -18.89 -18.86 10.74
CA ILE A 377 -17.95 -19.93 11.14
C ILE A 377 -18.57 -21.00 12.05
N VAL A 378 -19.76 -20.73 12.61
CA VAL A 378 -20.43 -21.56 13.64
C VAL A 378 -20.71 -23.01 13.19
N PRO A 379 -21.12 -23.31 11.95
CA PRO A 379 -21.35 -24.70 11.52
C PRO A 379 -20.09 -25.56 11.60
N ASN A 380 -18.92 -24.97 11.31
CA ASN A 380 -17.64 -25.68 11.31
C ASN A 380 -17.11 -25.92 12.73
N TYR A 381 -17.42 -25.04 13.69
CA TYR A 381 -17.12 -25.27 15.10
C TYR A 381 -17.74 -26.58 15.59
N ARG A 382 -19.04 -26.81 15.31
CA ARG A 382 -19.72 -28.04 15.71
C ARG A 382 -19.01 -29.28 15.15
N ALA A 383 -18.59 -29.23 13.88
CA ALA A 383 -17.83 -30.32 13.26
C ALA A 383 -16.49 -30.59 13.95
N VAL A 384 -15.76 -29.54 14.37
CA VAL A 384 -14.52 -29.69 15.16
C VAL A 384 -14.80 -30.25 16.54
N GLN A 385 -15.80 -29.71 17.26
CA GLN A 385 -16.19 -30.18 18.60
C GLN A 385 -16.59 -31.66 18.58
N PHE A 386 -17.43 -32.09 17.63
CA PHE A 386 -17.80 -33.50 17.47
C PHE A 386 -16.58 -34.38 17.15
N SER A 387 -15.65 -33.88 16.34
CA SER A 387 -14.44 -34.62 15.96
C SER A 387 -13.43 -34.74 17.11
N ILE A 388 -13.29 -33.71 17.94
CA ILE A 388 -12.45 -33.72 19.15
C ILE A 388 -13.11 -34.61 20.21
N ALA A 389 -14.40 -34.47 20.45
CA ALA A 389 -15.16 -35.30 21.40
C ALA A 389 -15.10 -36.80 21.06
N ARG A 390 -15.13 -37.16 19.75
CA ARG A 390 -14.93 -38.54 19.29
C ARG A 390 -13.53 -39.09 19.56
N VAL A 391 -12.50 -38.25 19.59
CA VAL A 391 -11.11 -38.69 19.84
C VAL A 391 -10.78 -38.73 21.32
N PHE A 392 -11.33 -37.82 22.12
CA PHE A 392 -11.00 -37.71 23.54
C PHE A 392 -12.03 -38.30 24.50
N GLY A 393 -13.21 -38.72 24.02
CA GLY A 393 -14.22 -39.37 24.86
C GLY A 393 -14.59 -38.50 26.07
N ARG A 394 -15.43 -37.48 25.83
CA ARG A 394 -15.91 -36.42 26.76
C ARG A 394 -15.11 -35.12 26.71
N TRP A 395 -15.60 -34.21 25.88
CA TRP A 395 -15.52 -32.76 26.11
C TRP A 395 -16.86 -32.35 26.73
N GLU A 396 -17.15 -32.86 27.93
CA GLU A 396 -18.25 -32.41 28.78
C GLU A 396 -17.67 -32.08 30.14
N ARG A 397 -17.37 -30.79 30.33
CA ARG A 397 -17.65 -30.04 31.55
C ARG A 397 -17.52 -28.55 31.28
#